data_AF-A0A2M7XXL9-F1
#
_entry.id   AF-A0A2M7XXL9-F1
#
_cell.length_a   1.000
_cell.length_b   1.000
_cell.length_c   1.000
_cell.angle_alpha   90.00
_cell.angle_beta   90.00
_cell.angle_gamma   90.00
#
_symmetry.space_group_name_H-M   'P 1'
#
loop_
_entity.id
_entity.type
_entity.pdbx_description
1 polymer ?
#
loop_
_entity_poly.entity_id
_entity_poly.type
_entity_poly.pdbx_seq_one_letter_code
_entity_poly.pdbx_strand_id
1 'polypeptide(L)'
;MVFFGEYQINFSGSGRLLLPKKVRELLKGNTFILTKGFGSCLSGYDKDDWEKRATELLNPSLLQPNDMDNRRYIFSSLVYLEIDEQGRFVVPKNLLEYGQLKEKVVIIGVGDHFEIWEASKWETYKLSIKN
;
A
#
# COMPACT_ATOMS: atom_id res chain seq x y z
N MET A 1 -12.89 -3.15 -9.37
CA MET A 1 -12.73 -1.88 -8.64
C MET A 1 -11.55 -1.13 -9.24
N VAL A 2 -11.53 0.20 -9.20
CA VAL A 2 -10.38 0.98 -9.71
C VAL A 2 -10.03 2.04 -8.67
N PHE A 3 -8.83 1.96 -8.09
CA PHE A 3 -8.25 3.01 -7.27
C PHE A 3 -7.60 4.06 -8.16
N PHE A 4 -7.92 5.34 -7.91
CA PHE A 4 -7.42 6.44 -8.72
C PHE A 4 -7.21 7.73 -7.90
N GLY A 5 -6.44 8.64 -8.48
CA GLY A 5 -6.17 9.96 -7.93
C GLY A 5 -4.88 10.01 -7.11
N GLU A 6 -4.50 11.22 -6.73
CA GLU A 6 -3.34 11.53 -5.89
C GLU A 6 -3.81 12.41 -4.72
N TYR A 7 -3.58 11.96 -3.49
CA TYR A 7 -4.10 12.57 -2.27
C TYR A 7 -2.98 12.86 -1.28
N GLN A 8 -2.73 14.12 -0.99
CA GLN A 8 -1.75 14.53 0.01
C GLN A 8 -2.35 14.51 1.42
N ILE A 9 -1.61 13.90 2.36
CA ILE A 9 -2.02 13.72 3.74
C ILE A 9 -0.88 14.17 4.66
N ASN A 10 -1.19 15.08 5.57
CA ASN A 10 -0.27 15.43 6.65
C ASN A 10 -0.20 14.25 7.63
N PHE A 11 1.02 13.89 8.02
CA PHE A 11 1.30 12.78 8.91
C PHE A 11 2.20 13.24 10.05
N SER A 12 1.84 12.84 11.27
CA SER A 12 2.55 13.24 12.48
C SER A 12 3.62 12.24 12.93
N GLY A 13 3.92 11.21 12.13
CA GLY A 13 4.86 10.15 12.50
C GLY A 13 4.34 9.13 13.54
N SER A 14 3.11 9.30 14.06
CA SER A 14 2.51 8.45 15.10
C SER A 14 2.13 7.03 14.65
N GLY A 15 2.33 6.69 13.37
CA GLY A 15 1.83 5.45 12.77
C GLY A 15 0.36 5.50 12.37
N ARG A 16 -0.44 6.43 12.88
CA ARG A 16 -1.86 6.56 12.52
C ARG A 16 -2.05 7.46 11.30
N LEU A 17 -2.59 6.91 10.22
CA LEU A 17 -2.86 7.61 8.96
C LEU A 17 -4.35 7.74 8.70
N LEU A 18 -4.74 8.81 8.01
CA LEU A 18 -6.07 8.99 7.44
C LEU A 18 -6.12 8.37 6.04
N LEU A 19 -7.12 7.53 5.77
CA LEU A 19 -7.42 7.07 4.41
C LEU A 19 -8.43 8.04 3.77
N PRO A 20 -8.09 8.68 2.63
CA PRO A 20 -8.97 9.63 1.94
C PRO A 20 -10.36 9.02 1.70
N LYS A 21 -11.41 9.83 1.89
CA LYS A 21 -12.79 9.36 1.72
C LYS A 21 -13.03 8.67 0.37
N LYS A 22 -12.49 9.24 -0.72
CA LYS A 22 -12.59 8.65 -2.07
C LYS A 22 -11.91 7.28 -2.20
N VAL A 23 -10.84 7.03 -1.48
CA VAL A 23 -10.17 5.71 -1.46
C VAL A 23 -10.97 4.74 -0.59
N ARG A 24 -11.48 5.20 0.56
CA ARG A 24 -12.33 4.39 1.45
C ARG A 24 -13.61 3.91 0.79
N GLU A 25 -14.27 4.76 0.01
CA GLU A 25 -15.52 4.42 -0.68
C GLU A 25 -15.35 3.34 -1.76
N LEU A 26 -14.11 3.06 -2.18
CA LEU A 26 -13.83 1.99 -3.15
C LEU A 26 -13.72 0.62 -2.46
N LEU A 27 -13.30 0.58 -1.19
CA LEU A 27 -13.16 -0.66 -0.43
C LEU A 27 -14.54 -1.29 -0.14
N LYS A 28 -14.60 -2.63 -0.17
CA LYS A 28 -15.79 -3.41 0.22
C LYS A 28 -15.84 -3.60 1.73
N GLY A 29 -15.86 -2.50 2.47
CA GLY A 29 -15.92 -2.48 3.93
C GLY A 29 -14.86 -1.60 4.58
N ASN A 30 -14.58 -1.86 5.84
CA ASN A 30 -13.63 -1.10 6.66
C ASN A 30 -12.31 -1.84 6.90
N THR A 31 -12.09 -2.99 6.25
CA THR A 31 -10.83 -3.73 6.33
C THR A 31 -10.15 -3.73 4.98
N PHE A 32 -8.83 -3.59 4.98
CA PHE A 32 -8.00 -3.70 3.79
C PHE A 32 -6.68 -4.38 4.14
N ILE A 33 -5.92 -4.77 3.12
CA ILE A 33 -4.61 -5.38 3.29
C ILE A 33 -3.53 -4.35 2.99
N LEU A 34 -2.49 -4.28 3.83
CA LEU A 34 -1.32 -3.46 3.60
C LEU A 34 -0.07 -4.34 3.52
N THR A 35 0.83 -4.04 2.58
CA THR A 35 2.09 -4.76 2.40
C THR A 35 3.16 -3.83 1.82
N LYS A 36 4.41 -4.28 1.75
CA LYS A 36 5.47 -3.56 1.01
C LYS A 36 5.15 -3.55 -0.49
N GLY A 37 5.20 -2.38 -1.10
CA GLY A 37 5.15 -2.18 -2.54
C GLY A 37 6.54 -2.09 -3.16
N PHE A 38 6.62 -1.73 -4.44
CA PHE A 38 7.89 -1.48 -5.12
C PHE A 38 8.34 -0.03 -4.91
N GLY A 39 9.66 0.24 -4.90
CA GLY A 39 10.16 1.61 -4.79
C GLY A 39 10.03 2.26 -3.40
N SER A 40 9.97 1.44 -2.32
CA SER A 40 9.78 1.91 -0.94
C SER A 40 8.44 2.61 -0.69
N CYS A 41 7.38 2.18 -1.38
CA CYS A 41 6.00 2.52 -1.04
C CYS A 41 5.32 1.37 -0.29
N LEU A 42 4.14 1.61 0.27
CA LEU A 42 3.27 0.55 0.78
C LEU A 42 2.11 0.35 -0.19
N SER A 43 1.73 -0.89 -0.44
CA SER A 43 0.59 -1.22 -1.30
C SER A 43 -0.60 -1.63 -0.44
N GLY A 44 -1.75 -0.98 -0.68
CA GLY A 44 -3.02 -1.19 -0.02
C GLY A 44 -4.05 -1.81 -0.98
N TYR A 45 -4.62 -2.95 -0.59
CA TYR A 45 -5.56 -3.72 -1.41
C TYR A 45 -6.90 -3.88 -0.71
N ASP A 46 -7.99 -3.89 -1.47
CA ASP A 46 -9.23 -4.47 -1.00
C ASP A 46 -9.02 -5.95 -0.63
N LYS A 47 -9.63 -6.38 0.47
CA LYS A 47 -9.43 -7.73 1.00
C LYS A 47 -9.84 -8.82 0.00
N ASP A 48 -11.00 -8.66 -0.65
CA ASP A 48 -11.54 -9.68 -1.56
C ASP A 48 -10.73 -9.74 -2.87
N ASP A 49 -10.20 -8.60 -3.31
CA ASP A 49 -9.43 -8.51 -4.54
C ASP A 49 -8.00 -9.04 -4.33
N TRP A 50 -7.43 -8.89 -3.12
CA TRP A 50 -6.13 -9.47 -2.78
C TRP A 50 -6.13 -10.99 -2.80
N GLU A 51 -7.14 -11.68 -2.29
CA GLU A 51 -7.14 -13.15 -2.26
C GLU A 51 -7.03 -13.75 -3.68
N LYS A 52 -7.69 -13.12 -4.65
CA LYS A 52 -7.57 -13.47 -6.08
C LYS A 52 -6.17 -13.22 -6.60
N ARG A 53 -5.59 -12.06 -6.27
CA ARG A 53 -4.24 -11.68 -6.71
C ARG A 53 -3.14 -12.51 -6.04
N ALA A 54 -3.32 -12.87 -4.78
CA ALA A 54 -2.44 -13.78 -4.07
C ALA A 54 -2.43 -15.15 -4.75
N THR A 55 -3.57 -15.62 -5.25
CA THR A 55 -3.65 -16.87 -6.01
C THR A 55 -2.83 -16.81 -7.31
N GLU A 56 -2.86 -15.67 -8.02
CA GLU A 56 -2.01 -15.43 -9.20
C GLU A 56 -0.51 -15.42 -8.84
N LEU A 57 -0.15 -14.75 -7.75
CA LEU A 57 1.23 -14.67 -7.23
C LEU A 57 1.75 -16.02 -6.68
N LEU A 58 0.85 -16.91 -6.28
CA LEU A 58 1.16 -18.25 -5.81
C LEU A 58 1.18 -19.29 -6.94
N ASN A 59 0.94 -18.89 -8.20
CA ASN A 59 0.93 -19.80 -9.33
C ASN A 59 2.32 -20.49 -9.48
N PRO A 60 2.39 -21.84 -9.42
CA PRO A 60 3.64 -22.60 -9.34
C PRO A 60 4.59 -22.51 -10.54
N SER A 61 4.26 -21.76 -11.60
CA SER A 61 5.22 -21.40 -12.66
C SER A 61 6.33 -20.44 -12.17
N LEU A 62 6.21 -19.88 -10.96
CA LEU A 62 7.15 -18.95 -10.32
C LEU A 62 8.04 -19.65 -9.26
N LEU A 63 8.49 -20.89 -9.52
CA LEU A 63 9.36 -21.66 -8.61
C LEU A 63 10.87 -21.37 -8.81
N GLN A 64 11.22 -20.27 -9.49
CA GLN A 64 12.60 -19.84 -9.56
C GLN A 64 13.06 -19.33 -8.17
N PRO A 65 14.33 -19.53 -7.76
CA PRO A 65 14.81 -19.07 -6.45
C PRO A 65 14.54 -17.58 -6.16
N ASN A 66 14.70 -16.71 -7.17
CA ASN A 66 14.39 -15.28 -7.04
C ASN A 66 12.91 -15.01 -6.76
N ASP A 67 12.01 -15.83 -7.29
CA ASP A 67 10.57 -15.68 -7.08
C ASP A 67 10.17 -16.09 -5.65
N MET A 68 10.88 -17.05 -5.05
CA MET A 68 10.68 -17.42 -3.64
C MET A 68 11.09 -16.31 -2.68
N ASP A 69 12.21 -15.62 -2.94
CA ASP A 69 12.65 -14.52 -2.10
C ASP A 69 11.74 -13.30 -2.23
N ASN A 70 11.27 -12.99 -3.44
CA ASN A 70 10.25 -11.97 -3.66
C ASN A 70 8.94 -12.30 -2.92
N ARG A 71 8.51 -13.56 -2.99
CA ARG A 71 7.32 -14.04 -2.28
C ARG A 71 7.49 -13.91 -0.77
N ARG A 72 8.63 -14.34 -0.21
CA ARG A 72 8.94 -14.14 1.22
C ARG A 72 8.92 -12.67 1.57
N TYR A 73 9.55 -11.83 0.76
CA TYR A 73 9.67 -10.41 0.99
C TYR A 73 8.31 -9.70 1.06
N ILE A 74 7.40 -9.99 0.11
CA ILE A 74 6.07 -9.39 0.04
C ILE A 74 5.16 -10.00 1.11
N PHE A 75 4.98 -11.32 1.12
CA PHE A 75 3.99 -11.98 1.98
C PHE A 75 4.34 -11.91 3.47
N SER A 76 5.62 -11.85 3.84
CA SER A 76 6.02 -11.65 5.26
C SER A 76 5.64 -10.29 5.82
N SER A 77 5.33 -9.32 4.96
CA SER A 77 5.00 -7.95 5.37
C SER A 77 3.50 -7.65 5.34
N LEU A 78 2.69 -8.62 4.93
CA LEU A 78 1.26 -8.48 4.79
C LEU A 78 0.56 -8.38 6.15
N VAL A 79 -0.37 -7.42 6.25
CA VAL A 79 -1.20 -7.23 7.44
C VAL A 79 -2.62 -6.83 7.05
N TYR A 80 -3.60 -7.33 7.78
CA TYR A 80 -4.99 -6.83 7.72
C TYR A 80 -5.11 -5.61 8.63
N LEU A 81 -5.63 -4.51 8.09
CA LEU A 81 -5.85 -3.28 8.81
C LEU A 81 -7.32 -2.91 8.80
N GLU A 82 -7.81 -2.47 9.95
CA GLU A 82 -9.15 -1.91 10.09
C GLU A 82 -9.10 -0.38 10.09
N ILE A 83 -10.13 0.19 9.50
CA ILE A 83 -10.38 1.63 9.41
C ILE A 83 -11.38 1.98 10.51
N ASP A 84 -10.98 2.92 11.38
CA ASP A 84 -11.85 3.44 12.43
C ASP A 84 -12.98 4.33 11.86
N GLU A 85 -13.92 4.72 12.72
CA GLU A 85 -15.06 5.58 12.34
C GLU A 85 -14.65 6.93 11.76
N GLN A 86 -13.43 7.41 12.06
CA GLN A 86 -12.87 8.66 11.54
C GLN A 86 -12.12 8.46 10.21
N GLY A 87 -12.10 7.24 9.67
CA GLY A 87 -11.41 6.92 8.43
C GLY A 87 -9.92 6.69 8.58
N ARG A 88 -9.42 6.41 9.80
CA ARG A 88 -8.00 6.26 10.09
C ARG A 88 -7.63 4.81 10.35
N PHE A 89 -6.36 4.48 10.12
CA PHE A 89 -5.78 3.16 10.39
C PHE A 89 -4.37 3.32 10.98
N VAL A 90 -3.85 2.27 11.60
CA VAL A 90 -2.50 2.26 12.18
C VAL A 90 -1.57 1.44 11.29
N VAL A 91 -0.53 2.07 10.77
CA VAL A 91 0.54 1.41 10.01
C VAL A 91 1.49 0.71 10.99
N PRO A 92 1.71 -0.61 10.84
CA PRO A 92 2.71 -1.32 11.65
C PRO A 92 4.11 -0.73 11.48
N LYS A 93 4.90 -0.78 12.56
CA LYS A 93 6.23 -0.16 12.64
C LYS A 93 7.16 -0.59 11.49
N ASN A 94 7.20 -1.88 11.16
CA ASN A 94 8.02 -2.42 10.08
C ASN A 94 7.66 -1.83 8.69
N LEU A 95 6.37 -1.57 8.43
CA LEU A 95 5.91 -0.96 7.19
C LEU A 95 6.17 0.55 7.18
N LEU A 96 5.99 1.22 8.33
CA LEU A 96 6.32 2.63 8.48
C LEU A 96 7.81 2.91 8.22
N GLU A 97 8.69 2.08 8.78
CA GLU A 97 10.13 2.13 8.57
C GLU A 97 10.50 1.85 7.10
N TYR A 98 9.89 0.83 6.49
CA TYR A 98 10.11 0.49 5.09
C TYR A 98 9.71 1.63 4.13
N GLY A 99 8.49 2.13 4.30
CA GLY A 99 7.96 3.25 3.50
C GLY A 99 8.71 4.56 3.77
N GLN A 100 9.46 4.64 4.87
CA GLN A 100 10.09 5.85 5.39
C GLN A 100 9.08 6.99 5.54
N LEU A 101 7.87 6.67 6.01
CA LEU A 101 6.79 7.64 6.18
C LEU A 101 7.10 8.52 7.41
N LYS A 102 7.26 9.83 7.21
CA LYS A 102 7.69 10.77 8.26
C LYS A 102 6.67 11.87 8.53
N GLU A 103 6.52 12.80 7.57
CA GLU A 103 5.77 14.05 7.78
C GLU A 103 4.65 14.26 6.78
N LYS A 104 4.92 13.99 5.49
CA LYS A 104 3.95 14.15 4.41
C LYS A 104 3.86 12.86 3.64
N VAL A 105 2.63 12.43 3.42
CA VAL A 105 2.32 11.15 2.80
C VAL A 105 1.43 11.43 1.61
N VAL A 106 1.67 10.70 0.52
CA VAL A 106 0.83 10.76 -0.66
C VAL A 106 0.21 9.38 -0.84
N ILE A 107 -1.11 9.36 -0.98
CA ILE A 107 -1.84 8.15 -1.34
C ILE A 107 -2.25 8.28 -2.80
N ILE A 108 -1.82 7.33 -3.62
CA ILE A 108 -2.16 7.29 -5.04
C ILE A 108 -2.95 6.05 -5.37
N GLY A 109 -3.87 6.14 -6.32
CA GLY A 109 -4.50 4.96 -6.91
C GLY A 109 -3.82 4.58 -8.20
N VAL A 110 -3.45 3.30 -8.35
CA VAL A 110 -2.75 2.75 -9.52
C VAL A 110 -3.59 1.71 -10.27
N GLY A 111 -4.91 1.79 -10.12
CA GLY A 111 -5.85 0.88 -10.76
C GLY A 111 -6.29 -0.24 -9.84
N ASP A 112 -5.52 -1.32 -9.76
CA ASP A 112 -5.86 -2.52 -8.98
C ASP A 112 -5.72 -2.32 -7.46
N HIS A 113 -4.89 -1.37 -7.04
CA HIS A 113 -4.62 -1.07 -5.64
C HIS A 113 -4.28 0.41 -5.44
N PHE A 114 -4.15 0.83 -4.18
CA PHE A 114 -3.60 2.14 -3.85
C PHE A 114 -2.22 2.00 -3.23
N GLU A 115 -1.37 3.00 -3.41
CA GLU A 115 -0.04 3.04 -2.82
C GLU A 115 0.06 4.19 -1.83
N ILE A 116 0.91 4.00 -0.81
CA ILE A 116 1.22 4.99 0.21
C ILE A 116 2.70 5.30 0.12
N TRP A 117 3.01 6.55 -0.18
CA TRP A 117 4.36 7.05 -0.36
C TRP A 117 4.67 8.13 0.65
N GLU A 118 5.94 8.23 1.05
CA GLU A 118 6.43 9.52 1.51
C GLU A 118 6.42 10.50 0.32
N ALA A 119 5.95 11.74 0.55
CA ALA A 119 5.72 12.72 -0.51
C ALA A 119 6.98 13.07 -1.35
N SER A 120 8.12 13.36 -0.72
CA SER A 120 9.39 13.60 -1.42
C SER A 120 9.87 12.40 -2.25
N LYS A 121 9.64 11.18 -1.77
CA LYS A 121 9.97 9.96 -2.53
C LYS A 121 9.08 9.81 -3.76
N TRP A 122 7.77 10.07 -3.61
CA TRP A 122 6.84 10.05 -4.73
C TRP A 122 7.22 11.09 -5.79
N GLU A 123 7.56 12.31 -5.40
CA GLU A 123 8.01 13.34 -6.34
C GLU A 123 9.28 12.93 -7.09
N THR A 124 10.26 12.37 -6.37
CA THR A 124 11.49 11.85 -6.98
C THR A 124 11.19 10.73 -7.98
N TYR A 125 10.31 9.79 -7.61
CA TYR A 125 9.90 8.70 -8.49
C TYR A 125 9.15 9.21 -9.73
N LYS A 126 8.17 10.12 -9.55
CA LYS A 126 7.43 10.76 -10.65
C LYS A 126 8.35 11.43 -11.67
N LEU A 127 9.42 12.08 -11.22
CA LEU A 127 10.40 12.70 -12.11
C LEU A 127 11.23 11.65 -12.85
N SER A 128 11.59 10.55 -12.18
CA SER A 128 12.40 9.48 -12.79
C SER A 128 11.71 8.74 -13.94
N ILE A 129 10.38 8.64 -13.92
CA ILE A 129 9.58 7.92 -14.93
C ILE A 129 9.05 8.82 -16.05
N LYS A 130 9.21 10.14 -15.94
CA LYS A 130 8.80 11.10 -16.99
C LYS A 130 9.85 11.28 -18.09
N ASN A 131 11.02 10.69 -17.92
CA ASN A 131 12.12 10.65 -18.90
C ASN A 131 12.26 9.24 -19.48
#